data_AF-A0A1H8BNQ0-F1
#
_entry.id   AF-A0A1H8BNQ0-F1
#
_cell.length_a   1.000
_cell.length_b   1.000
_cell.length_c   1.000
_cell.angle_alpha   90.00
_cell.angle_beta   90.00
_cell.angle_gamma   90.00
#
_symmetry.space_group_name_H-M   'P 1'
#
loop_
_entity.id
_entity.type
_entity.pdbx_description
1 polymer ?
#
loop_
_entity_poly.entity_id
_entity_poly.type
_entity_poly.pdbx_seq_one_letter_code
_entity_poly.pdbx_strand_id
1 'polypeptide(L)'
;MTNYLPCNLNGRSINVNVIPTVCNLKNMLVSLKKLNGDDAKLKQWEKRSYKAYCIEDIKDELLQSNSIDWKYILCEHILSKRTSELGANAIDIYLVAYVVNNYGLGKDKFFQYIRDSKISDKPGSAQAIWQVGKGDGVFLNILNENGSVRDWEFFKKWTGYKDS
;
A
#
# COMPACT_ATOMS: atom_id res chain seq x y z
N MET A 1 5.52 19.60 16.32
CA MET A 1 5.55 19.55 14.85
C MET A 1 4.41 18.66 14.40
N THR A 2 3.51 19.17 13.56
CA THR A 2 2.41 18.37 13.01
C THR A 2 2.95 17.67 11.77
N ASN A 3 3.08 16.36 11.79
CA ASN A 3 3.54 15.60 10.63
C ASN A 3 2.49 15.72 9.51
N TYR A 4 2.91 16.15 8.33
CA TYR A 4 2.05 16.37 7.17
C TYR A 4 2.36 15.36 6.07
N LEU A 5 1.34 14.69 5.55
CA LEU A 5 1.44 13.87 4.36
C LEU A 5 0.93 14.68 3.16
N PRO A 6 1.75 14.94 2.14
CA PRO A 6 1.29 15.64 0.93
C PRO A 6 0.34 14.78 0.09
N CYS A 7 -0.55 15.43 -0.67
CA CYS A 7 -1.44 14.77 -1.64
C CYS A 7 -0.73 14.34 -2.93
N ASN A 8 0.58 14.60 -3.02
CA ASN A 8 1.47 14.20 -4.09
C ASN A 8 2.61 13.37 -3.50
N LEU A 9 2.73 12.12 -3.94
CA LEU A 9 3.78 11.19 -3.54
C LEU A 9 4.81 11.10 -4.67
N ASN A 10 5.94 11.79 -4.53
CA ASN A 10 7.05 11.85 -5.51
C ASN A 10 6.61 12.09 -6.96
N GLY A 11 5.77 13.09 -7.20
CA GLY A 11 5.24 13.44 -8.52
C GLY A 11 3.94 12.73 -8.90
N ARG A 12 3.48 11.73 -8.12
CA ARG A 12 2.22 11.03 -8.36
C ARG A 12 1.09 11.60 -7.48
N SER A 13 0.01 12.05 -8.10
CA SER A 13 -1.21 12.38 -7.37
C SER A 13 -1.84 11.12 -6.78
N ILE A 14 -2.23 11.18 -5.50
CA ILE A 14 -2.90 10.08 -4.80
C ILE A 14 -4.37 9.91 -5.24
N ASN A 15 -4.90 10.85 -6.03
CA ASN A 15 -6.29 10.88 -6.46
C ASN A 15 -6.52 10.25 -7.85
N VAL A 16 -5.45 9.81 -8.53
CA VAL A 16 -5.52 9.38 -9.94
C VAL A 16 -5.13 7.91 -10.05
N ASN A 17 -5.85 7.16 -10.89
CA ASN A 17 -5.60 5.73 -11.19
C ASN A 17 -5.66 4.80 -9.97
N VAL A 18 -6.59 5.07 -9.05
CA VAL A 18 -6.89 4.19 -7.92
C VAL A 18 -7.81 3.06 -8.40
N ILE A 19 -7.28 1.84 -8.53
CA ILE A 19 -8.03 0.68 -9.00
C ILE A 19 -8.43 -0.16 -7.80
N PRO A 20 -9.73 -0.33 -7.51
CA PRO A 20 -10.17 -1.18 -6.41
C PRO A 20 -9.79 -2.63 -6.72
N THR A 21 -8.90 -3.17 -5.90
CA THR A 21 -8.57 -4.60 -5.90
C THR A 21 -8.86 -5.16 -4.51
N VAL A 22 -9.16 -6.45 -4.42
CA VAL A 22 -9.54 -7.11 -3.15
C VAL A 22 -8.46 -8.06 -2.64
N CYS A 23 -7.29 -8.08 -3.28
CA CYS A 23 -6.17 -8.93 -2.88
C CYS A 23 -5.13 -8.12 -2.11
N ASN A 24 -4.89 -8.52 -0.86
CA ASN A 24 -3.84 -7.95 -0.03
C ASN A 24 -2.50 -8.66 -0.25
N LEU A 25 -1.42 -7.94 0.04
CA LEU A 25 -0.03 -8.34 -0.14
C LEU A 25 0.30 -9.65 0.58
N LYS A 26 -0.16 -9.79 1.84
CA LYS A 26 0.06 -10.98 2.65
C LYS A 26 -0.47 -12.26 1.98
N ASN A 27 -1.70 -12.23 1.48
CA ASN A 27 -2.32 -13.39 0.85
C ASN A 27 -1.60 -13.77 -0.43
N MET A 28 -1.20 -12.78 -1.24
CA MET A 28 -0.42 -13.01 -2.45
C MET A 28 0.93 -13.68 -2.13
N LEU A 29 1.66 -13.21 -1.12
CA LEU A 29 2.95 -13.80 -0.73
C LEU A 29 2.81 -15.23 -0.20
N VAL A 30 1.76 -15.50 0.60
CA VAL A 30 1.45 -16.85 1.07
C VAL A 30 1.16 -17.78 -0.10
N SER A 31 0.37 -17.34 -1.09
CA SER A 31 0.10 -18.10 -2.30
C SER A 31 1.38 -18.33 -3.12
N LEU A 32 2.21 -17.31 -3.32
CA LEU A 32 3.48 -17.42 -4.02
C LEU A 32 4.41 -18.46 -3.38
N LYS A 33 4.54 -18.45 -2.04
CA LYS A 33 5.35 -19.44 -1.31
C LYS A 33 4.78 -20.86 -1.42
N LYS A 34 3.45 -21.02 -1.35
CA LYS A 34 2.80 -22.33 -1.57
C LYS A 34 2.99 -22.88 -2.98
N LEU A 35 3.15 -21.99 -3.96
CA LEU A 35 3.40 -22.32 -5.36
C LEU A 35 4.89 -22.42 -5.67
N ASN A 36 5.78 -22.42 -4.66
CA ASN A 36 7.23 -22.46 -4.82
C ASN A 36 7.77 -21.36 -5.75
N GLY A 37 7.17 -20.17 -5.71
CA GLY A 37 7.60 -19.04 -6.53
C GLY A 37 7.04 -19.01 -7.96
N ASP A 38 6.22 -19.99 -8.36
CA ASP A 38 5.60 -20.03 -9.68
C ASP A 38 4.47 -19.00 -9.80
N ASP A 39 4.82 -17.77 -10.21
CA ASP A 39 3.90 -16.64 -10.37
C ASP A 39 2.89 -16.86 -11.51
N ALA A 40 3.21 -17.71 -12.49
CA ALA A 40 2.30 -18.06 -13.57
C ALA A 40 1.04 -18.77 -13.05
N LYS A 41 1.16 -19.49 -11.92
CA LYS A 41 0.04 -20.16 -11.23
C LYS A 41 -0.76 -19.27 -10.28
N LEU A 42 -0.33 -18.02 -10.03
CA LEU A 42 -1.12 -17.09 -9.22
C LEU A 42 -2.46 -16.77 -9.88
N LYS A 43 -3.48 -16.58 -9.04
CA LYS A 43 -4.80 -16.12 -9.51
C LYS A 43 -4.68 -14.70 -10.05
N GLN A 44 -5.60 -14.32 -10.93
CA GLN A 44 -5.52 -13.03 -11.64
C GLN A 44 -5.44 -11.82 -10.68
N TRP A 45 -6.12 -11.86 -9.53
CA TRP A 45 -6.06 -10.80 -8.53
C TRP A 45 -4.76 -10.79 -7.72
N GLU A 46 -4.16 -11.96 -7.47
CA GLU A 46 -2.84 -12.07 -6.84
C GLU A 46 -1.76 -11.51 -7.77
N LYS A 47 -1.85 -11.81 -9.08
CA LYS A 47 -0.96 -11.23 -10.10
C LYS A 47 -1.00 -9.70 -10.14
N ARG A 48 -2.14 -9.08 -9.81
CA ARG A 48 -2.23 -7.60 -9.71
C ARG A 48 -1.44 -7.09 -8.52
N SER A 49 -1.59 -7.71 -7.35
CA SER A 49 -0.81 -7.37 -6.15
C SER A 49 0.69 -7.62 -6.39
N TYR A 50 1.04 -8.78 -6.96
CA TYR A 50 2.41 -9.13 -7.35
C TYR A 50 3.08 -8.05 -8.20
N LYS A 51 2.40 -7.59 -9.25
CA LYS A 51 2.88 -6.51 -10.12
C LYS A 51 2.90 -5.15 -9.43
N ALA A 52 1.91 -4.86 -8.58
CA ALA A 52 1.81 -3.57 -7.90
C ALA A 52 2.98 -3.31 -6.94
N TYR A 53 3.58 -4.36 -6.41
CA TYR A 53 4.73 -4.26 -5.50
C TYR A 53 6.04 -4.67 -6.17
N CYS A 54 6.09 -4.81 -7.50
CA CYS A 54 7.30 -5.23 -8.23
C CYS A 54 7.96 -6.49 -7.66
N ILE A 55 7.15 -7.47 -7.21
CA ILE A 55 7.64 -8.61 -6.41
C ILE A 55 8.63 -9.48 -7.16
N GLU A 56 8.60 -9.50 -8.50
CA GLU A 56 9.61 -10.21 -9.32
C GLU A 56 11.03 -9.83 -8.91
N ASP A 57 11.26 -8.55 -8.59
CA ASP A 57 12.58 -8.02 -8.29
C ASP A 57 13.16 -8.50 -6.95
N ILE A 58 12.30 -9.00 -6.04
CA ILE A 58 12.66 -9.47 -4.70
C ILE A 58 12.10 -10.88 -4.40
N LYS A 59 11.62 -11.59 -5.43
CA LYS A 59 10.94 -12.88 -5.28
C LYS A 59 11.81 -13.90 -4.57
N ASP A 60 13.06 -14.04 -5.02
CA ASP A 60 13.97 -15.06 -4.48
C ASP A 60 14.31 -14.79 -3.01
N GLU A 61 14.54 -13.53 -2.65
CA GLU A 61 14.79 -13.11 -1.27
C GLU A 61 13.58 -13.44 -0.36
N LEU A 62 12.37 -13.12 -0.81
CA LEU A 62 11.14 -13.42 -0.07
C LEU A 62 10.88 -14.93 0.09
N LEU A 63 11.23 -15.73 -0.91
CA LEU A 63 11.06 -17.19 -0.84
C LEU A 63 12.05 -17.83 0.14
N GLN A 64 13.29 -17.34 0.17
CA GLN A 64 14.36 -17.81 1.03
C GLN A 64 14.23 -17.30 2.48
N SER A 65 13.55 -16.18 2.70
CA SER A 65 13.39 -15.62 4.04
C SER A 65 12.27 -16.29 4.86
N ASN A 66 12.30 -16.04 6.17
CA ASN A 66 11.15 -16.31 7.03
C ASN A 66 10.05 -15.27 6.79
N SER A 67 8.79 -15.67 6.96
CA SER A 67 7.65 -14.78 6.75
C SER A 67 7.58 -13.62 7.74
N ILE A 68 8.28 -13.73 8.88
CA ILE A 68 8.40 -12.63 9.86
C ILE A 68 9.26 -11.47 9.33
N ASP A 69 10.19 -11.76 8.42
CA ASP A 69 11.14 -10.79 7.87
C ASP A 69 10.58 -10.06 6.64
N TRP A 70 9.51 -10.59 6.02
CA TRP A 70 8.91 -10.03 4.81
C TRP A 70 8.60 -8.55 4.91
N LYS A 71 8.10 -8.09 6.07
CA LYS A 71 7.78 -6.67 6.26
C LYS A 71 9.00 -5.76 6.10
N TYR A 72 10.19 -6.21 6.52
CA TYR A 72 11.42 -5.40 6.40
C TYR A 72 11.88 -5.36 4.94
N ILE A 73 11.95 -6.52 4.28
CA ILE A 73 12.31 -6.64 2.86
C ILE A 73 11.38 -5.79 2.00
N LEU A 74 10.07 -5.88 2.22
CA LEU A 74 9.06 -5.15 1.46
C LEU A 74 9.12 -3.64 1.71
N CYS A 75 9.33 -3.19 2.95
CA CYS A 75 9.46 -1.78 3.24
C CYS A 75 10.71 -1.18 2.58
N GLU A 76 11.85 -1.85 2.69
CA GLU A 76 13.08 -1.44 2.00
C GLU A 76 12.89 -1.41 0.49
N HIS A 77 12.25 -2.44 -0.07
CA HIS A 77 11.92 -2.52 -1.48
C HIS A 77 11.02 -1.37 -1.94
N ILE A 78 9.94 -1.08 -1.22
CA ILE A 78 9.03 0.05 -1.55
C ILE A 78 9.79 1.37 -1.54
N LEU A 79 10.67 1.60 -0.57
CA LEU A 79 11.49 2.81 -0.48
C LEU A 79 12.56 2.88 -1.57
N SER A 80 13.00 1.75 -2.12
CA SER A 80 13.97 1.68 -3.23
C SER A 80 13.36 2.03 -4.59
N LYS A 81 12.02 1.98 -4.72
CA LYS A 81 11.31 2.18 -5.98
C LYS A 81 10.92 3.63 -6.19
N ARG A 82 10.87 4.06 -7.46
CA ARG A 82 10.14 5.29 -7.78
C ARG A 82 8.64 5.02 -7.61
N THR A 83 7.90 5.98 -7.07
CA THR A 83 6.44 5.86 -6.88
C THR A 83 5.67 5.57 -8.18
N SER A 84 6.23 5.93 -9.34
CA SER A 84 5.68 5.60 -10.66
C SER A 84 5.77 4.12 -11.04
N GLU A 85 6.69 3.37 -10.42
CA GLU A 85 6.87 1.93 -10.66
C GLU A 85 5.88 1.10 -9.85
N LEU A 86 5.42 1.63 -8.70
CA LEU A 86 4.47 0.96 -7.83
C LEU A 86 3.03 1.03 -8.39
N GLY A 87 2.27 -0.04 -8.23
CA GLY A 87 0.86 -0.12 -8.63
C GLY A 87 -0.11 0.44 -7.58
N ALA A 88 -1.40 0.42 -7.90
CA ALA A 88 -2.46 1.00 -7.07
C ALA A 88 -2.47 0.47 -5.63
N ASN A 89 -2.30 -0.85 -5.41
CA ASN A 89 -2.31 -1.45 -4.08
C ASN A 89 -1.30 -0.80 -3.10
N ALA A 90 -0.09 -0.51 -3.58
CA ALA A 90 0.92 0.14 -2.76
C ALA A 90 0.49 1.58 -2.41
N ILE A 91 -0.06 2.31 -3.40
CA ILE A 91 -0.54 3.68 -3.20
C ILE A 91 -1.75 3.75 -2.27
N ASP A 92 -2.60 2.72 -2.25
CA ASP A 92 -3.75 2.65 -1.35
C ASP A 92 -3.33 2.75 0.13
N ILE A 93 -2.15 2.21 0.49
CA ILE A 93 -1.58 2.37 1.84
C ILE A 93 -1.39 3.86 2.16
N TYR A 94 -0.74 4.58 1.25
CA TYR A 94 -0.46 6.00 1.41
C TYR A 94 -1.74 6.82 1.44
N LEU A 95 -2.73 6.48 0.61
CA LEU A 95 -4.02 7.14 0.58
C LEU A 95 -4.75 6.97 1.93
N VAL A 96 -4.74 5.78 2.53
CA VAL A 96 -5.28 5.57 3.89
C VAL A 96 -4.56 6.45 4.91
N ALA A 97 -3.22 6.42 4.91
CA ALA A 97 -2.40 7.23 5.81
C ALA A 97 -2.72 8.74 5.69
N TYR A 98 -2.74 9.23 4.44
CA TYR A 98 -3.01 10.62 4.10
C TYR A 98 -4.38 11.06 4.61
N VAL A 99 -5.43 10.29 4.31
CA VAL A 99 -6.79 10.69 4.67
C VAL A 99 -6.98 10.66 6.18
N VAL A 100 -6.50 9.61 6.83
CA VAL A 100 -6.61 9.48 8.29
C VAL A 100 -5.88 10.62 9.00
N ASN A 101 -4.70 11.00 8.51
CA ASN A 101 -3.91 12.07 9.10
C ASN A 101 -4.52 13.47 8.88
N ASN A 102 -5.10 13.72 7.70
CA ASN A 102 -5.55 15.06 7.32
C ASN A 102 -7.05 15.32 7.54
N TYR A 103 -7.89 14.28 7.56
CA TYR A 103 -9.36 14.40 7.60
C TYR A 103 -10.01 13.64 8.75
N GLY A 104 -9.24 12.83 9.49
CA GLY A 104 -9.67 12.15 10.71
C GLY A 104 -9.76 10.62 10.57
N LEU A 105 -9.86 9.96 11.73
CA LEU A 105 -9.84 8.50 11.85
C LEU A 105 -11.10 7.84 11.27
N GLY A 106 -10.92 6.60 10.80
CA GLY A 106 -12.01 5.67 10.51
C GLY A 106 -12.48 5.65 9.06
N LYS A 107 -13.18 4.56 8.73
CA LYS A 107 -13.65 4.26 7.37
C LYS A 107 -14.62 5.31 6.81
N ASP A 108 -15.42 5.95 7.66
CA ASP A 108 -16.46 6.87 7.19
C ASP A 108 -15.85 8.17 6.66
N LYS A 109 -14.81 8.69 7.35
CA LYS A 109 -13.98 9.80 6.86
C LYS A 109 -13.24 9.44 5.59
N PHE A 110 -12.73 8.21 5.52
CA PHE A 110 -12.13 7.71 4.29
C PHE A 110 -13.10 7.72 3.11
N PHE A 111 -14.31 7.19 3.29
CA PHE A 111 -15.29 7.08 2.20
C PHE A 111 -15.81 8.44 1.77
N GLN A 112 -15.98 9.36 2.72
CA GLN A 112 -16.29 10.75 2.42
C GLN A 112 -15.20 11.37 1.54
N TYR A 113 -13.92 11.21 1.90
CA TYR A 113 -12.82 11.74 1.10
C TYR A 113 -12.78 11.17 -0.33
N ILE A 114 -12.94 9.85 -0.49
CA ILE A 114 -12.94 9.18 -1.81
C ILE A 114 -14.01 9.78 -2.73
N ARG A 115 -15.20 10.06 -2.18
CA ARG A 115 -16.33 10.66 -2.90
C ARG A 115 -16.06 12.13 -3.23
N ASP A 116 -15.70 12.92 -2.22
CA ASP A 116 -15.54 14.36 -2.34
C ASP A 116 -14.36 14.72 -3.27
N SER A 117 -13.31 13.89 -3.27
CA SER A 117 -12.13 14.01 -4.14
C SER A 117 -12.32 13.38 -5.53
N LYS A 118 -13.53 12.87 -5.84
CA LYS A 118 -13.89 12.24 -7.12
C LYS A 118 -12.97 11.07 -7.54
N ILE A 119 -12.39 10.37 -6.56
CA ILE A 119 -11.59 9.16 -6.82
C ILE A 119 -12.49 8.02 -7.28
N SER A 120 -13.65 7.87 -6.63
CA SER A 120 -14.70 6.94 -7.04
C SER A 120 -16.04 7.37 -6.44
N ASP A 121 -17.11 7.26 -7.22
CA ASP A 121 -18.49 7.42 -6.80
C ASP A 121 -19.10 6.11 -6.26
N LYS A 122 -18.55 4.96 -6.65
CA LYS A 122 -18.99 3.62 -6.23
C LYS A 122 -18.57 3.30 -4.78
N PRO A 123 -19.51 2.99 -3.87
CA PRO A 123 -19.18 2.62 -2.49
C PRO A 123 -18.26 1.40 -2.37
N GLY A 124 -18.44 0.41 -3.26
CA GLY A 124 -17.61 -0.80 -3.27
C GLY A 124 -16.13 -0.53 -3.53
N SER A 125 -15.80 0.53 -4.29
CA SER A 125 -14.41 0.91 -4.53
C SER A 125 -13.75 1.44 -3.28
N ALA A 126 -14.42 2.35 -2.55
CA ALA A 126 -13.90 2.93 -1.33
C ALA A 126 -13.63 1.87 -0.25
N GLN A 127 -14.54 0.89 -0.13
CA GLN A 127 -14.37 -0.26 0.75
C GLN A 127 -13.16 -1.12 0.35
N ALA A 128 -12.99 -1.42 -0.94
CA ALA A 128 -11.86 -2.22 -1.41
C ALA A 128 -10.52 -1.52 -1.16
N ILE A 129 -10.41 -0.24 -1.49
CA ILE A 129 -9.23 0.59 -1.26
C ILE A 129 -8.89 0.62 0.23
N TRP A 130 -9.88 0.89 1.10
CA TRP A 130 -9.67 0.90 2.54
C TRP A 130 -9.18 -0.46 3.06
N GLN A 131 -9.80 -1.56 2.62
CA GLN A 131 -9.41 -2.90 3.06
C GLN A 131 -7.99 -3.27 2.63
N VAL A 132 -7.62 -3.00 1.38
CA VAL A 132 -6.28 -3.29 0.87
C VAL A 132 -5.25 -2.36 1.46
N GLY A 133 -5.42 -1.03 1.35
CA GLY A 133 -4.45 -0.07 1.86
C GLY A 133 -4.20 -0.20 3.37
N LYS A 134 -5.27 -0.34 4.16
CA LYS A 134 -5.14 -0.59 5.60
C LYS A 134 -4.52 -1.96 5.88
N GLY A 135 -5.00 -3.00 5.19
CA GLY A 135 -4.52 -4.38 5.40
C GLY A 135 -3.03 -4.54 5.09
N ASP A 136 -2.58 -3.97 3.98
CA ASP A 136 -1.18 -4.01 3.55
C ASP A 136 -0.31 -3.14 4.48
N GLY A 137 -0.76 -1.93 4.83
CA GLY A 137 -0.02 -1.08 5.77
C GLY A 137 0.11 -1.67 7.18
N VAL A 138 -0.92 -2.36 7.67
CA VAL A 138 -0.87 -3.10 8.94
C VAL A 138 0.08 -4.30 8.82
N PHE A 139 0.01 -5.06 7.73
CA PHE A 139 0.90 -6.19 7.49
C PHE A 139 2.37 -5.78 7.45
N LEU A 140 2.68 -4.65 6.79
CA LEU A 140 4.01 -4.05 6.75
C LEU A 140 4.42 -3.36 8.06
N ASN A 141 3.52 -3.30 9.05
CA ASN A 141 3.74 -2.67 10.35
C ASN A 141 4.02 -1.15 10.28
N ILE A 142 3.52 -0.49 9.23
CA ILE A 142 3.66 0.96 9.00
C ILE A 142 2.36 1.74 9.31
N LEU A 143 1.22 1.04 9.39
CA LEU A 143 -0.06 1.57 9.87
C LEU A 143 -0.54 0.84 11.13
N ASN A 144 -1.34 1.53 11.94
CA ASN A 144 -2.13 0.94 13.02
C ASN A 144 -3.46 0.36 12.48
N GLU A 145 -4.14 -0.44 13.29
CA GLU A 145 -5.40 -1.09 12.90
C GLU A 145 -6.53 -0.13 12.54
N ASN A 146 -6.49 1.10 13.06
CA ASN A 146 -7.43 2.19 12.76
C ASN A 146 -7.03 3.02 11.51
N GLY A 147 -5.94 2.65 10.83
CA GLY A 147 -5.40 3.33 9.65
C GLY A 147 -4.48 4.52 9.95
N SER A 148 -4.24 4.88 11.21
CA SER A 148 -3.29 5.94 11.53
C SER A 148 -1.85 5.48 11.29
N VAL A 149 -0.96 6.43 11.01
CA VAL A 149 0.47 6.15 10.79
C VAL A 149 1.09 5.57 12.05
N ARG A 150 1.78 4.44 11.89
CA ARG A 150 2.60 3.81 12.93
C ARG A 150 4.08 4.11 12.75
N ASP A 151 4.57 4.07 11.52
CA ASP A 151 5.97 4.34 11.18
C ASP A 151 6.07 5.63 10.35
N TRP A 152 6.26 6.76 11.05
CA TRP A 152 6.41 8.06 10.40
C TRP A 152 7.69 8.18 9.57
N GLU A 153 8.76 7.50 9.97
CA GLU A 153 10.04 7.55 9.27
C GLU A 153 9.93 6.88 7.90
N PHE A 154 9.20 5.77 7.80
CA PHE A 154 8.86 5.17 6.51
C PHE A 154 8.17 6.16 5.58
N PHE A 155 7.09 6.83 6.03
CA PHE A 155 6.35 7.77 5.17
C PHE A 155 7.16 9.04 4.82
N LYS A 156 8.01 9.54 5.70
CA LYS A 156 8.94 10.64 5.39
C LYS A 156 9.92 10.25 4.29
N LYS A 157 10.57 9.09 4.42
CA LYS A 157 11.47 8.56 3.39
C LYS A 157 10.71 8.35 2.07
N TRP A 158 9.51 7.79 2.15
CA TRP A 158 8.72 7.51 0.96
C TRP A 158 8.28 8.78 0.23
N THR A 159 8.01 9.88 0.94
CA THR A 159 7.66 11.17 0.32
C THR A 159 8.88 11.94 -0.18
N GLY A 160 10.10 11.42 0.02
CA GLY A 160 11.33 12.14 -0.27
C GLY A 160 11.53 13.36 0.61
N TYR A 161 10.81 13.44 1.75
CA TYR A 161 10.96 14.53 2.70
C TYR A 161 12.39 14.48 3.27
N LYS A 162 13.17 15.51 2.96
CA LYS A 162 14.47 15.75 3.61
C LYS A 162 14.19 16.75 4.71
N ASP A 163 14.48 16.37 5.96
CA ASP A 163 14.51 17.33 7.06
C ASP A 163 15.49 18.45 6.64
N SER A 164 14.94 19.64 6.40
CA SER A 164 15.69 20.85 6.05
C SER A 164 16.37 21.43 7.27
#